data_AF-A0A962LIN8-F1
#
_entry.id   AF-A0A962LIN8-F1
#
_cell.length_a   1.000
_cell.length_b   1.000
_cell.length_c   1.000
_cell.angle_alpha   90.00
_cell.angle_beta   90.00
_cell.angle_gamma   90.00
#
_symmetry.space_group_name_H-M   'P 1'
#
loop_
_entity.id
_entity.type
_entity.pdbx_description
1 polymer ?
#
loop_
_entity_poly.entity_id
_entity_poly.type
_entity_poly.pdbx_seq_one_letter_code
_entity_poly.pdbx_strand_id
1 'polypeptide(L)'
;NDMGFHHDDIPLSTGLLTPVTTVLSLVGWALLLVVAFLLRQRWPLLWLAVLFFLVGHSMESTIIPLEMVYEHRNYLPATMACLALAYLIVVPAARSGRVGVGYPLAGVVTVLSLLLFVRVQTWSDEVQLGRLNLMHHPESARANHLYANALLKKIHTAAQGAPVDGERRETLLLARH
;
A
#
# COMPACT_ATOMS: atom_id res chain seq x y z
N ASN A 1 -0.30 1.98 10.78
CA ASN A 1 -0.06 1.64 9.36
C ASN A 1 -1.30 0.96 8.83
N ASP A 2 -2.17 1.71 8.18
CA ASP A 2 -3.43 1.23 7.61
C ASP A 2 -3.21 0.48 6.28
N MET A 3 -2.20 -0.40 6.27
CA MET A 3 -1.66 -1.06 5.07
C MET A 3 -2.29 -2.44 4.91
N GLY A 4 -3.61 -2.52 5.09
CA GLY A 4 -4.38 -3.71 4.78
C GLY A 4 -4.59 -3.85 3.27
N PHE A 5 -4.82 -5.06 2.77
CA PHE A 5 -5.11 -5.28 1.34
C PHE A 5 -6.56 -4.97 0.96
N HIS A 6 -7.45 -4.97 1.95
CA HIS A 6 -8.89 -4.86 1.73
C HIS A 6 -9.31 -3.50 2.21
N HIS A 7 -9.75 -2.65 1.28
CA HIS A 7 -10.18 -1.28 1.56
C HIS A 7 -11.65 -1.10 1.20
N ASP A 8 -12.44 -2.14 1.47
CA ASP A 8 -13.87 -2.22 1.12
C ASP A 8 -14.73 -1.37 2.05
N ASP A 9 -14.16 -0.88 3.15
CA ASP A 9 -14.78 -0.14 4.24
C ASP A 9 -14.55 1.38 4.16
N ILE A 10 -13.90 1.88 3.09
CA ILE A 10 -13.72 3.32 2.89
C ILE A 10 -15.08 3.98 2.68
N PRO A 11 -15.45 4.98 3.51
CA PRO A 11 -16.75 5.62 3.39
C PRO A 11 -16.86 6.39 2.06
N LEU A 12 -17.87 6.03 1.27
CA LEU A 12 -18.22 6.74 0.05
C LEU A 12 -18.62 8.18 0.35
N SER A 13 -18.03 9.12 -0.38
CA SER A 13 -18.38 10.54 -0.27
C SER A 13 -19.77 10.77 -0.86
N THR A 14 -20.74 11.12 -0.01
CA THR A 14 -22.14 11.36 -0.41
C THR A 14 -22.46 12.84 -0.64
N GLY A 15 -21.56 13.74 -0.25
CA GLY A 15 -21.69 15.18 -0.48
C GLY A 15 -20.34 15.89 -0.60
N LEU A 16 -20.38 17.19 -0.91
CA LEU A 16 -19.18 18.03 -1.04
C LEU A 16 -18.49 18.31 0.30
N LEU A 17 -19.24 18.30 1.40
CA LEU A 17 -18.75 18.55 2.77
C LEU A 17 -18.83 17.32 3.68
N THR A 18 -19.40 16.22 3.17
CA THR A 18 -19.62 14.98 3.90
C THR A 18 -18.99 13.82 3.14
N PRO A 19 -17.76 13.39 3.49
CA PRO A 19 -16.86 13.85 4.56
C PRO A 19 -16.03 15.13 4.24
N VAL A 20 -15.46 15.78 5.26
CA VAL A 20 -14.58 16.98 5.11
C VAL A 20 -13.34 16.70 4.24
N THR A 21 -12.92 15.43 4.20
CA THR A 21 -11.83 14.97 3.33
C THR A 21 -12.10 15.26 1.86
N THR A 22 -13.36 15.35 1.42
CA THR A 22 -13.73 15.67 0.03
C THR A 22 -13.28 17.07 -0.38
N VAL A 23 -13.49 18.08 0.48
CA VAL A 23 -13.00 19.44 0.20
C VAL A 23 -11.48 19.48 0.21
N LEU A 24 -10.84 18.82 1.17
CA LEU A 24 -9.38 18.77 1.24
C LEU A 24 -8.79 18.10 -0.01
N SER A 25 -9.41 17.04 -0.52
CA SER A 25 -9.03 16.39 -1.77
C SER A 25 -9.21 17.32 -2.97
N LEU A 26 -10.32 18.08 -3.05
CA LEU A 26 -10.55 19.05 -4.12
C LEU A 26 -9.49 20.16 -4.12
N VAL A 27 -9.15 20.70 -2.94
CA VAL A 27 -8.07 21.68 -2.78
C VAL A 27 -6.73 21.07 -3.17
N GLY A 28 -6.47 19.82 -2.77
CA GLY A 28 -5.27 19.07 -3.15
C GLY A 28 -5.13 18.93 -4.67
N TRP A 29 -6.20 18.56 -5.37
CA TRP A 29 -6.22 18.49 -6.83
C TRP A 29 -5.98 19.85 -7.48
N ALA A 30 -6.65 20.91 -7.01
CA ALA A 30 -6.44 22.25 -7.52
C ALA A 30 -4.99 22.71 -7.35
N LEU A 31 -4.40 22.48 -6.16
CA LEU A 31 -3.00 22.79 -5.88
C LEU A 31 -2.07 22.00 -6.81
N LEU A 32 -2.32 20.70 -7.00
CA LEU A 32 -1.49 19.85 -7.86
C LEU A 32 -1.50 20.32 -9.32
N LEU A 33 -2.66 20.74 -9.84
CA LEU A 33 -2.78 21.33 -11.18
C LEU A 33 -2.03 22.66 -11.30
N VAL A 34 -2.13 23.53 -10.29
CA VAL A 34 -1.37 24.80 -10.24
C VAL A 34 0.13 24.54 -10.21
N VAL A 35 0.59 23.63 -9.35
CA VAL A 35 2.01 23.23 -9.26
C VAL A 35 2.49 22.67 -10.60
N ALA A 36 1.72 21.79 -11.24
CA ALA A 36 2.05 21.28 -12.57
C ALA A 36 2.23 22.44 -13.57
N PHE A 37 1.27 23.36 -13.63
CA PHE A 37 1.35 24.50 -14.55
C PHE A 37 2.59 25.38 -14.32
N LEU A 38 2.93 25.66 -13.06
CA LEU A 38 4.10 26.46 -12.70
C LEU A 38 5.44 25.75 -13.02
N LEU A 39 5.49 24.42 -12.88
CA LEU A 39 6.70 23.62 -13.14
C LEU A 39 7.02 23.50 -14.64
N ARG A 40 6.02 23.67 -15.53
CA ARG A 40 6.12 23.45 -16.99
C ARG A 40 7.36 24.08 -17.64
N GLN A 41 7.71 25.31 -17.28
CA GLN A 41 8.79 26.05 -17.92
C GLN A 41 10.15 25.83 -17.27
N ARG A 42 10.18 25.58 -15.95
CA ARG A 42 11.42 25.60 -15.16
C ARG A 42 11.97 24.20 -14.89
N TRP A 43 11.10 23.20 -14.83
CA TRP A 43 11.42 21.81 -14.47
C TRP A 43 10.58 20.83 -15.30
N PRO A 44 10.87 20.68 -16.62
CA PRO A 44 10.05 19.88 -17.54
C PRO A 44 9.92 18.41 -17.12
N LEU A 45 10.93 17.85 -16.44
CA LEU A 45 10.87 16.48 -15.92
C LEU A 45 9.86 16.32 -14.78
N LEU A 46 9.79 17.28 -13.86
CA LEU A 46 8.81 17.25 -12.76
C LEU A 46 7.39 17.45 -13.30
N TRP A 47 7.25 18.32 -14.28
CA TRP A 47 5.98 18.49 -14.99
C TRP A 47 5.51 17.20 -15.68
N LEU A 48 6.42 16.53 -16.40
CA LEU A 48 6.13 15.24 -17.04
C LEU A 48 5.69 14.20 -16.00
N ALA A 49 6.37 14.14 -14.85
CA ALA A 49 6.02 13.18 -13.81
C ALA A 49 4.61 13.42 -13.23
N VAL A 50 4.26 14.69 -12.96
CA VAL A 50 2.92 15.03 -12.47
C VAL A 50 1.85 14.73 -13.51
N LEU A 51 2.08 15.05 -14.78
CA LEU A 51 1.15 14.72 -15.85
C LEU A 51 0.99 13.22 -16.06
N PHE A 52 2.10 12.47 -16.04
CA PHE A 52 2.05 11.03 -16.20
C PHE A 52 1.27 10.38 -15.06
N PHE A 53 1.47 10.87 -13.83
CA PHE A 53 0.70 10.44 -12.67
C PHE A 53 -0.80 10.70 -12.84
N LEU A 54 -1.17 11.90 -13.28
CA LEU A 54 -2.56 12.30 -13.54
C LEU A 54 -3.22 11.45 -14.65
N VAL A 55 -2.52 11.29 -15.78
CA VAL A 55 -3.03 10.54 -16.94
C VAL A 55 -3.17 9.07 -16.59
N GLY A 56 -2.17 8.47 -15.92
CA GLY A 56 -2.22 7.07 -15.49
C GLY A 56 -3.43 6.78 -14.59
N HIS A 57 -3.66 7.63 -13.57
CA HIS A 57 -4.84 7.48 -12.70
C HIS A 57 -6.17 7.73 -13.42
N SER A 58 -6.20 8.63 -14.42
CA SER A 58 -7.40 8.88 -15.22
C SER A 58 -7.79 7.67 -16.08
N MET A 59 -6.80 6.91 -16.57
CA MET A 59 -7.05 5.69 -17.35
C MET A 59 -7.60 4.56 -16.47
N GLU A 60 -7.14 4.46 -15.22
CA GLU A 60 -7.56 3.41 -14.29
C GLU A 60 -8.94 3.66 -13.66
N SER A 61 -9.41 4.91 -13.66
CA SER A 61 -10.71 5.31 -13.12
C SER A 61 -11.86 5.17 -14.13
N THR A 62 -11.69 4.35 -15.18
CA THR A 62 -12.68 4.15 -16.27
C THR A 62 -13.65 2.99 -16.02
N ILE A 63 -14.49 2.70 -17.01
CA ILE A 63 -15.85 2.10 -17.05
C ILE A 63 -16.12 0.84 -16.19
N ILE A 64 -15.11 0.16 -15.64
CA ILE A 64 -15.31 -1.01 -14.78
C ILE A 64 -14.94 -0.65 -13.34
N PRO A 65 -15.93 -0.35 -12.46
CA PRO A 65 -15.69 -0.13 -11.05
C PRO A 65 -15.34 -1.47 -10.39
N LEU A 66 -14.05 -1.79 -10.36
CA LEU A 66 -13.51 -2.73 -9.38
C LEU A 66 -13.17 -1.96 -8.09
N GLU A 67 -12.89 -2.68 -7.01
CA GLU A 67 -12.56 -2.19 -5.66
C GLU A 67 -11.90 -0.80 -5.65
N MET A 68 -12.45 0.13 -4.83
CA MET A 68 -12.14 1.56 -4.86
C MET A 68 -10.65 1.88 -4.68
N VAL A 69 -9.90 1.03 -3.97
CA VAL A 69 -8.46 1.19 -3.76
C VAL A 69 -7.77 -0.14 -4.03
N TYR A 70 -6.86 -0.13 -5.00
CA TYR A 70 -6.06 -1.30 -5.34
C TYR A 70 -4.61 -0.89 -5.55
N GLU A 71 -3.69 -1.39 -4.72
CA GLU A 71 -2.27 -0.97 -4.71
C GLU A 71 -1.57 -1.14 -6.08
N HIS A 72 -1.98 -2.16 -6.86
CA HIS A 72 -1.35 -2.51 -8.13
C HIS A 72 -1.57 -1.49 -9.25
N ARG A 73 -2.62 -0.67 -9.12
CA ARG A 73 -2.93 0.43 -10.03
C ARG A 73 -1.88 1.55 -9.94
N ASN A 74 -1.35 1.76 -8.74
CA ASN A 74 -0.38 2.83 -8.54
C ASN A 74 1.04 2.52 -9.08
N TYR A 75 1.34 1.29 -9.54
CA TYR A 75 2.70 0.93 -9.96
C TYR A 75 3.20 1.75 -11.13
N LEU A 76 2.38 1.88 -12.19
CA LEU A 76 2.78 2.61 -13.38
C LEU A 76 2.90 4.13 -13.09
N PRO A 77 1.90 4.81 -12.50
CA PRO A 77 2.03 6.20 -12.07
C PRO A 77 3.21 6.48 -11.13
N ALA A 78 3.51 5.56 -10.19
CA ALA A 78 4.57 5.72 -9.22
C ALA A 78 5.98 5.70 -9.85
N THR A 79 6.19 5.03 -10.98
CA THR A 79 7.51 5.01 -11.64
C THR A 79 8.03 6.42 -11.96
N MET A 80 7.16 7.29 -12.48
CA MET A 80 7.52 8.67 -12.81
C MET A 80 7.64 9.55 -11.55
N ALA A 81 6.85 9.29 -10.52
CA ALA A 81 7.01 9.95 -9.23
C ALA A 81 8.38 9.62 -8.59
N CYS A 82 8.81 8.35 -8.66
CA CYS A 82 10.14 7.92 -8.22
C CYS A 82 11.26 8.59 -9.02
N LEU A 83 11.10 8.74 -10.33
CA LEU A 83 12.06 9.45 -11.17
C LEU A 83 12.15 10.94 -10.80
N ALA A 84 11.01 11.59 -10.55
CA ALA A 84 10.98 12.98 -10.07
C ALA A 84 11.67 13.15 -8.71
N LEU A 85 11.43 12.22 -7.78
CA LEU A 85 12.10 12.22 -6.48
C LEU A 85 13.62 12.03 -6.62
N ALA A 86 14.05 11.07 -7.45
CA ALA A 86 15.46 10.85 -7.73
C ALA A 86 16.12 12.11 -8.30
N TYR A 87 15.45 12.79 -9.23
CA TYR A 87 15.92 14.05 -9.80
C TYR A 87 16.05 15.15 -8.74
N LEU A 88 15.06 15.32 -7.86
CA LEU A 88 15.07 16.32 -6.79
C LEU A 88 16.18 16.07 -5.75
N ILE A 89 16.60 14.82 -5.58
CA ILE A 89 17.64 14.44 -4.62
C ILE A 89 19.03 14.55 -5.25
N VAL A 90 19.20 14.02 -6.47
CA VAL A 90 20.52 13.89 -7.12
C VAL A 90 21.01 15.21 -7.69
N VAL A 91 20.15 15.99 -8.36
CA VAL A 91 20.57 17.21 -9.07
C VAL A 91 21.09 18.30 -8.12
N PRO A 92 20.43 18.61 -6.98
CA PRO A 92 20.96 19.58 -6.03
C PRO A 92 22.25 19.11 -5.37
N ALA A 93 22.35 17.82 -5.02
CA ALA A 93 23.56 17.25 -4.43
C ALA A 93 24.76 17.40 -5.39
N ALA A 94 24.57 17.00 -6.65
CA ALA A 94 25.59 17.11 -7.70
C ALA A 94 26.00 18.56 -7.98
N ARG A 95 25.06 19.52 -7.95
CA ARG A 95 25.33 20.94 -8.19
C ARG A 95 25.97 21.66 -7.01
N SER A 96 25.69 21.24 -5.78
CA SER A 96 26.21 21.93 -4.59
C SER A 96 27.71 21.75 -4.40
N GLY A 97 28.27 20.63 -4.87
CA GLY A 97 29.66 20.22 -4.61
C GLY A 97 30.01 19.97 -3.14
N ARG A 98 29.11 20.31 -2.20
CA ARG A 98 29.30 20.20 -0.74
C ARG A 98 29.05 18.80 -0.22
N VAL A 99 28.12 18.09 -0.85
CA VAL A 99 27.71 16.74 -0.46
C VAL A 99 27.79 15.85 -1.70
N GLY A 100 28.61 14.80 -1.64
CA GLY A 100 28.67 13.80 -2.71
C GLY A 100 27.31 13.10 -2.87
N VAL A 101 26.94 12.79 -4.11
CA VAL A 101 25.66 12.12 -4.46
C VAL A 101 25.47 10.79 -3.72
N GLY A 102 26.56 10.15 -3.27
CA GLY A 102 26.52 8.91 -2.50
C GLY A 102 25.77 9.01 -1.17
N TYR A 103 25.84 10.14 -0.46
CA TYR A 103 25.15 10.30 0.84
C TYR A 103 23.62 10.28 0.72
N PRO A 104 22.98 11.12 -0.11
CA PRO A 104 21.53 11.06 -0.24
C PRO A 104 21.07 9.73 -0.87
N LEU A 105 21.84 9.15 -1.79
CA LEU A 105 21.53 7.83 -2.34
C LEU A 105 21.55 6.74 -1.26
N ALA A 106 22.59 6.74 -0.42
CA ALA A 106 22.68 5.82 0.72
C ALA A 106 21.49 6.01 1.67
N GLY A 107 21.10 7.26 1.97
CA GLY A 107 19.92 7.54 2.78
C GLY A 107 18.63 6.96 2.19
N VAL A 108 18.40 7.13 0.89
CA VAL A 108 17.24 6.54 0.19
C VAL A 108 17.28 5.01 0.26
N VAL A 109 18.42 4.40 -0.03
CA VAL A 109 18.59 2.94 0.03
C VAL A 109 18.34 2.42 1.44
N THR A 110 18.89 3.05 2.47
CA THR A 110 18.68 2.66 3.87
C THR A 110 17.20 2.73 4.24
N VAL A 111 16.50 3.81 3.91
CA VAL A 111 15.06 3.95 4.18
C VAL A 111 14.26 2.87 3.46
N LEU A 112 14.51 2.64 2.16
CA LEU A 112 13.82 1.60 1.39
C LEU A 112 14.11 0.20 1.93
N SER A 113 15.34 -0.09 2.33
CA SER A 113 15.71 -1.37 2.94
C SER A 113 15.01 -1.60 4.28
N LEU A 114 14.91 -0.56 5.12
CA LEU A 114 14.18 -0.65 6.39
C LEU A 114 12.67 -0.87 6.18
N LEU A 115 12.07 -0.13 5.24
CA LEU A 115 10.65 -0.31 4.90
C LEU A 115 10.39 -1.70 4.32
N LEU A 116 11.27 -2.18 3.45
CA LEU A 116 11.21 -3.53 2.89
C LEU A 116 11.34 -4.59 4.00
N PHE A 117 12.26 -4.41 4.93
CA PHE A 117 12.45 -5.34 6.05
C PHE A 117 11.18 -5.48 6.89
N VAL A 118 10.54 -4.37 7.25
CA VAL A 118 9.25 -4.38 7.98
C VAL A 118 8.16 -5.05 7.16
N ARG A 119 8.10 -4.78 5.85
CA ARG A 119 7.11 -5.40 4.95
C ARG A 119 7.33 -6.90 4.83
N VAL A 120 8.56 -7.37 4.67
CA VAL A 120 8.90 -8.80 4.55
C VAL A 120 8.49 -9.56 5.83
N GLN A 121 8.76 -9.02 7.01
CA GLN A 121 8.34 -9.64 8.27
C GLN A 121 6.81 -9.85 8.30
N THR A 122 6.05 -8.83 7.92
CA THR A 122 4.59 -8.88 7.91
C THR A 122 4.05 -9.91 6.90
N TRP A 123 4.69 -10.05 5.74
CA TRP A 123 4.29 -11.01 4.71
C TRP A 123 4.75 -12.44 4.97
N SER A 124 5.78 -12.62 5.79
CA SER A 124 6.35 -13.95 6.08
C SER A 124 5.43 -14.83 6.91
N ASP A 125 4.53 -14.25 7.72
CA ASP A 125 3.58 -14.96 8.56
C ASP A 125 2.14 -14.67 8.09
N GLU A 126 1.52 -15.67 7.45
CA GLU A 126 0.16 -15.62 6.92
C GLU A 126 -0.89 -15.31 8.00
N VAL A 127 -0.67 -15.76 9.24
CA VAL A 127 -1.56 -15.50 10.38
C VAL A 127 -1.38 -14.08 10.89
N GLN A 128 -0.14 -13.60 10.97
CA GLN A 128 0.16 -12.21 11.35
C GLN A 128 -0.42 -11.23 10.32
N LEU A 129 -0.30 -11.55 9.03
CA LEU A 129 -0.86 -10.79 7.93
C LEU A 129 -2.39 -10.73 8.01
N GLY A 130 -3.06 -11.88 8.16
CA GLY A 130 -4.52 -11.94 8.29
C GLY A 130 -5.03 -11.19 9.53
N ARG A 131 -4.33 -11.34 10.67
CA ARG A 131 -4.67 -10.64 11.91
C ARG A 131 -4.55 -9.13 11.74
N LEU A 132 -3.46 -8.65 11.13
CA LEU A 132 -3.23 -7.21 10.91
C LEU A 132 -4.32 -6.64 9.99
N ASN A 133 -4.65 -7.33 8.90
CA ASN A 133 -5.73 -6.93 7.99
C ASN A 133 -7.08 -6.83 8.71
N LEU A 134 -7.42 -7.80 9.57
CA LEU A 134 -8.65 -7.79 10.36
C LEU A 134 -8.68 -6.67 11.39
N MET A 135 -7.56 -6.38 12.04
CA MET A 135 -7.47 -5.29 13.02
C MET A 135 -7.65 -3.91 12.37
N HIS A 136 -7.22 -3.75 11.12
CA HIS A 136 -7.39 -2.50 10.36
C HIS A 136 -8.76 -2.40 9.69
N HIS A 137 -9.28 -3.50 9.16
CA HIS A 137 -10.54 -3.56 8.43
C HIS A 137 -11.47 -4.64 9.01
N PRO A 138 -12.01 -4.44 10.23
CA PRO A 138 -12.79 -5.46 10.92
C PRO A 138 -14.09 -5.83 10.18
N GLU A 139 -14.65 -4.88 9.44
CA GLU A 139 -15.91 -5.03 8.70
C GLU A 139 -15.71 -5.67 7.30
N SER A 140 -14.47 -5.86 6.84
CA SER A 140 -14.24 -6.49 5.53
C SER A 140 -14.45 -8.00 5.61
N ALA A 141 -15.43 -8.51 4.86
CA ALA A 141 -15.67 -9.93 4.72
C ALA A 141 -14.43 -10.69 4.17
N ARG A 142 -13.64 -10.03 3.32
CA ARG A 142 -12.42 -10.63 2.73
C ARG A 142 -11.30 -10.74 3.76
N ALA A 143 -11.11 -9.72 4.61
CA ALA A 143 -10.13 -9.77 5.70
C ALA A 143 -10.47 -10.88 6.71
N ASN A 144 -11.74 -11.02 7.06
CA ASN A 144 -12.23 -12.10 7.92
C ASN A 144 -11.99 -13.49 7.31
N HIS A 145 -12.33 -13.68 6.04
CA HIS A 145 -12.12 -14.93 5.32
C HIS A 145 -10.63 -15.30 5.19
N LEU A 146 -9.76 -14.32 4.90
CA LEU A 146 -8.32 -14.52 4.81
C LEU A 146 -7.75 -15.01 6.16
N TYR A 147 -8.12 -14.35 7.26
CA TYR A 147 -7.65 -14.74 8.60
C TYR A 147 -8.16 -16.12 9.01
N ALA A 148 -9.43 -16.44 8.74
CA ALA A 148 -10.01 -17.75 9.01
C ALA A 148 -9.25 -18.88 8.28
N ASN A 149 -8.94 -18.70 7.00
CA ASN A 149 -8.17 -19.69 6.24
C ASN A 149 -6.74 -19.86 6.76
N ALA A 150 -6.09 -18.76 7.15
CA ALA A 150 -4.75 -18.81 7.74
C ALA A 150 -4.73 -19.61 9.06
N LEU A 151 -5.74 -19.42 9.91
CA LEU A 151 -5.91 -20.19 11.15
C LEU A 151 -6.19 -21.67 10.88
N LEU A 152 -7.09 -21.98 9.95
CA LEU A 152 -7.40 -23.37 9.57
C LEU A 152 -6.16 -24.11 9.06
N LYS A 153 -5.36 -23.46 8.21
CA LYS A 153 -4.12 -24.03 7.70
C LYS A 153 -3.12 -24.31 8.83
N LYS A 154 -2.95 -23.37 9.77
CA LYS A 154 -2.09 -23.54 10.95
C LYS A 154 -2.55 -24.71 11.83
N ILE A 155 -3.85 -24.84 12.08
CA ILE A 155 -4.43 -25.95 12.86
C ILE A 155 -4.20 -27.28 12.12
N HIS A 156 -4.41 -27.32 10.81
CA HIS A 156 -4.23 -28.52 10.00
C HIS A 156 -2.78 -29.00 10.01
N THR A 157 -1.81 -28.09 9.86
CA THR A 157 -0.38 -28.42 9.92
C THR A 157 0.03 -28.90 11.33
N ALA A 158 -0.49 -28.26 12.39
CA ALA A 158 -0.26 -28.71 13.76
C ALA A 158 -0.84 -30.11 14.03
N ALA A 159 -2.05 -30.38 13.51
CA ALA A 159 -2.67 -31.68 13.60
C ALA A 159 -1.84 -32.76 12.88
N GLN A 160 -1.30 -32.44 11.69
CA GLN A 160 -0.46 -33.36 10.89
C GLN A 160 0.89 -33.69 11.54
N GLY A 161 1.51 -32.74 12.26
CA GLY A 161 2.78 -32.93 12.96
C GLY A 161 2.68 -33.62 14.33
N ALA A 162 1.47 -33.79 14.87
CA ALA A 162 1.26 -34.57 16.09
C ALA A 162 1.49 -36.08 15.82
N PRO A 163 2.21 -36.80 16.70
CA PRO A 163 2.46 -38.22 16.53
C PRO A 163 1.15 -38.99 16.35
N VAL A 164 1.18 -39.91 15.39
CA VAL A 164 0.01 -40.61 14.87
C VAL A 164 -0.44 -41.69 15.85
N ASP A 165 -1.77 -41.73 16.05
CA ASP A 165 -2.59 -42.79 16.65
C ASP A 165 -2.77 -42.83 18.18
N GLY A 166 -3.60 -41.91 18.67
CA GLY A 166 -4.26 -41.98 19.98
C GLY A 166 -5.03 -40.70 20.29
N GLU A 167 -4.30 -39.61 20.48
CA GLU A 167 -4.85 -38.31 20.91
C GLU A 167 -5.72 -37.60 19.86
N ARG A 168 -5.49 -37.84 18.56
CA ARG A 168 -6.33 -37.25 17.49
C ARG A 168 -7.80 -37.67 17.58
N ARG A 169 -8.09 -38.90 18.05
CA ARG A 169 -9.48 -39.37 18.19
C ARG A 169 -10.18 -38.70 19.36
N GLU A 170 -9.50 -38.50 20.48
CA GLU A 170 -10.07 -37.83 21.65
C GLU A 170 -10.28 -36.33 21.42
N THR A 171 -9.31 -35.65 20.81
CA THR A 171 -9.43 -34.21 20.51
C THR A 171 -10.53 -33.90 19.48
N LEU A 172 -10.75 -34.76 18.49
CA LEU A 172 -11.85 -34.62 17.54
C LEU A 172 -13.23 -34.95 18.14
N LEU A 173 -13.29 -35.81 19.16
CA LEU A 173 -14.53 -36.11 19.89
C LEU A 173 -14.94 -34.97 20.84
N LEU A 174 -13.96 -34.32 21.48
CA LEU A 174 -14.20 -33.17 22.36
C LEU A 174 -14.66 -31.91 21.61
N ALA A 175 -14.22 -31.72 20.36
CA ALA A 175 -14.63 -30.58 19.54
C ALA A 175 -16.03 -30.70 18.92
N ARG A 176 -16.70 -31.85 19.10
CA ARG A 176 -18.05 -32.12 18.56
C ARG A 176 -19.18 -31.71 19.51
N HIS A 177 -18.84 -31.34 20.75
CA HIS A 177 -19.79 -30.85 21.77
C HIS A 177 -19.48 -29.40 22.12
#